data_AF-A0A349D4X9-F1
#
_entry.id   AF-A0A349D4X9-F1
#
_cell.length_a   1.000
_cell.length_b   1.000
_cell.length_c   1.000
_cell.angle_alpha   90.00
_cell.angle_beta   90.00
_cell.angle_gamma   90.00
#
_symmetry.space_group_name_H-M   'P 1'
#
loop_
_entity.id
_entity.type
_entity.pdbx_description
1 polymer ?
#
loop_
_entity_poly.entity_id
_entity_poly.type
_entity_poly.pdbx_seq_one_letter_code
_entity_poly.pdbx_strand_id
1 'polypeptide(L)'
;MSETLTPTQRFWKLLKPDSKEIRDIYVYSIFNGLVALTLPLGIQAIINLIQGGQISTSWVVLVTVVVLGVAISGVLQIFQLRLTENLQQKIFARAAFEFAYRMPRIRMEALYKHYAPELMNRFFDTISVQKGLSKILIDFSSASLQLVFGLLLLSVYHPFFILFSLILVF
;
A
#
# COMPACT_ATOMS: atom_id res chain seq x y z
N MET A 1 -33.37 18.48 8.31
CA MET A 1 -33.18 17.61 7.13
C MET A 1 -31.88 16.85 7.36
N SER A 2 -31.92 15.55 7.66
CA SER A 2 -30.69 14.78 7.87
C SER A 2 -30.03 14.57 6.51
N GLU A 3 -28.96 15.30 6.20
CA GLU A 3 -28.21 15.05 4.97
C GLU A 3 -27.70 13.60 4.97
N THR A 4 -28.25 12.80 4.05
CA THR A 4 -27.84 11.42 3.87
C THR A 4 -26.45 11.42 3.25
N LEU A 5 -25.44 11.26 4.10
CA LEU A 5 -24.04 11.17 3.66
C LEU A 5 -23.89 10.08 2.60
N THR A 6 -23.24 10.42 1.50
CA THR A 6 -22.90 9.46 0.44
C THR A 6 -21.90 8.41 0.97
N PRO A 7 -21.84 7.22 0.36
CA PRO A 7 -20.88 6.18 0.77
C PRO A 7 -19.42 6.69 0.81
N THR A 8 -19.04 7.54 -0.14
CA THR A 8 -17.71 8.16 -0.20
C THR A 8 -17.47 9.14 0.95
N GLN A 9 -18.45 9.98 1.28
CA GLN A 9 -18.35 10.89 2.43
C GLN A 9 -18.24 10.14 3.77
N ARG A 10 -18.94 9.01 3.91
CA ARG A 10 -18.84 8.14 5.09
C ARG A 10 -17.46 7.52 5.21
N PHE A 11 -16.90 7.03 4.10
CA PHE A 11 -15.54 6.50 4.03
C PHE A 11 -14.51 7.54 4.47
N TRP A 12 -14.54 8.75 3.92
CA TRP A 12 -13.60 9.80 4.32
C TRP A 12 -13.75 10.23 5.77
N LYS A 13 -14.97 10.22 6.33
CA LYS A 13 -15.19 10.49 7.76
C LYS A 13 -14.63 9.39 8.65
N LEU A 14 -14.67 8.12 8.23
CA LEU A 14 -14.07 7.00 8.96
C LEU A 14 -12.54 7.16 9.06
N LEU A 15 -11.90 7.66 7.99
CA LEU A 15 -10.45 7.84 7.90
C LEU A 15 -9.93 9.12 8.53
N LYS A 16 -10.77 10.15 8.64
CA LYS A 16 -10.39 11.48 9.14
C LYS A 16 -9.60 11.44 10.46
N PRO A 17 -9.98 10.63 11.47
CA PRO A 17 -9.25 10.60 12.74
C PRO A 17 -7.84 10.03 12.63
N ASP A 18 -7.57 9.21 11.62
CA ASP A 18 -6.28 8.52 11.41
C ASP A 18 -5.49 9.12 10.23
N SER A 19 -5.86 10.33 9.81
CA SER A 19 -5.28 11.05 8.66
C SER A 19 -3.76 11.28 8.75
N LYS A 20 -3.22 11.46 9.96
CA LYS A 20 -1.77 11.59 10.18
C LYS A 20 -1.04 10.28 9.88
N GLU A 21 -1.51 9.16 10.44
CA GLU A 21 -0.94 7.84 10.20
C GLU A 21 -1.06 7.42 8.73
N ILE A 22 -2.19 7.74 8.09
CA ILE A 22 -2.39 7.53 6.65
C ILE A 22 -1.34 8.30 5.83
N ARG A 23 -1.07 9.56 6.17
CA ARG A 23 -0.04 10.37 5.51
C ARG A 23 1.35 9.75 5.70
N ASP A 24 1.66 9.28 6.90
CA ASP A 24 2.94 8.62 7.18
C ASP A 24 3.09 7.35 6.34
N ILE A 25 2.05 6.52 6.25
CA ILE A 25 2.06 5.32 5.37
C ILE A 25 2.32 5.74 3.92
N TYR A 26 1.68 6.78 3.40
CA TYR A 26 1.95 7.27 2.04
C TYR A 26 3.41 7.68 1.84
N VAL A 27 3.99 8.42 2.78
CA VAL A 27 5.40 8.85 2.70
C VAL A 27 6.33 7.64 2.71
N TYR A 28 6.09 6.68 3.62
CA TYR A 28 6.86 5.44 3.69
C TYR A 28 6.70 4.58 2.43
N SER A 29 5.50 4.47 1.87
CA SER A 29 5.23 3.75 0.62
C SER A 29 5.96 4.36 -0.56
N ILE A 30 6.02 5.69 -0.64
CA ILE A 30 6.78 6.38 -1.69
C ILE A 30 8.27 6.11 -1.56
N PHE A 31 8.80 6.26 -0.34
CA PHE A 31 10.23 6.03 -0.08
C PHE A 31 10.62 4.57 -0.36
N ASN A 32 9.80 3.61 0.08
CA ASN A 32 9.99 2.19 -0.19
C ASN A 32 9.94 1.91 -1.70
N GLY A 33 8.95 2.46 -2.42
CA GLY A 33 8.87 2.36 -3.88
C GLY A 33 10.14 2.85 -4.58
N LEU A 34 10.71 3.98 -4.14
CA LEU A 34 11.98 4.51 -4.67
C LEU A 34 13.16 3.58 -4.36
N VAL A 35 13.27 3.08 -3.14
CA VAL A 35 14.34 2.14 -2.74
C VAL A 35 14.22 0.83 -3.53
N ALA A 36 13.01 0.31 -3.70
CA ALA A 36 12.75 -0.91 -4.47
C ALA A 36 13.19 -0.77 -5.93
N LEU A 37 13.09 0.41 -6.52
CA LEU A 37 13.56 0.70 -7.87
C LEU A 37 15.08 0.72 -8.01
N THR A 38 15.83 0.92 -6.93
CA THR A 38 17.30 0.86 -6.97
C THR A 38 17.83 -0.56 -7.15
N LEU A 39 17.05 -1.58 -6.72
CA LEU A 39 17.48 -2.98 -6.77
C LEU A 39 17.64 -3.51 -8.20
N PRO A 40 16.66 -3.36 -9.12
CA PRO A 40 16.83 -3.78 -10.50
C PRO A 40 18.04 -3.12 -11.18
N LEU A 41 18.27 -1.84 -10.93
CA LEU A 41 19.37 -1.09 -11.54
C LEU A 41 20.73 -1.52 -10.98
N GLY A 42 20.83 -1.72 -9.66
CA GLY A 42 22.03 -2.24 -9.03
C GLY A 42 22.39 -3.63 -9.55
N ILE A 43 21.40 -4.52 -9.64
CA ILE A 43 21.58 -5.87 -10.20
C ILE A 43 22.01 -5.80 -11.67
N GLN A 44 21.38 -4.95 -12.49
CA GLN A 44 21.75 -4.77 -13.89
C GLN A 44 23.20 -4.30 -14.06
N ALA A 45 23.64 -3.35 -13.23
CA ALA A 45 25.01 -2.86 -13.24
C ALA A 45 26.03 -3.95 -12.87
N ILE A 46 25.69 -4.80 -11.89
CA ILE A 46 26.52 -5.98 -11.53
C ILE A 46 26.64 -6.93 -12.73
N ILE A 47 25.51 -7.27 -13.37
CA ILE A 47 25.49 -8.16 -14.54
C ILE A 47 26.37 -7.59 -15.66
N ASN A 48 26.24 -6.30 -15.97
CA ASN A 48 27.03 -5.65 -17.02
C ASN A 48 28.54 -5.69 -16.72
N LEU A 49 28.96 -5.48 -15.46
CA LEU A 49 30.37 -5.57 -15.07
C LEU A 49 30.93 -6.99 -15.21
N ILE A 50 30.15 -8.01 -14.84
CA ILE A 50 30.54 -9.42 -14.98
C ILE A 50 30.64 -9.79 -16.46
N GLN A 51 29.66 -9.39 -17.28
CA GLN A 51 29.65 -9.64 -18.73
C GLN A 51 30.77 -8.90 -19.47
N GLY A 52 31.19 -7.74 -18.99
CA GLY A 52 32.31 -6.97 -19.52
C GLY A 52 33.69 -7.63 -19.33
N GLY A 53 33.76 -8.80 -18.70
CA GLY A 53 34.97 -9.62 -18.61
C GLY A 53 36.08 -9.04 -17.72
N GLN A 54 35.81 -7.93 -17.02
CA GLN A 54 36.77 -7.33 -16.09
C GLN A 54 36.43 -7.72 -14.66
N ILE A 55 37.12 -8.76 -14.16
CA ILE A 55 37.18 -9.06 -12.72
C ILE A 55 37.92 -7.89 -12.05
N SER A 56 37.17 -6.83 -11.76
CA SER A 56 37.66 -5.63 -11.08
C SER A 56 37.12 -5.59 -9.65
N THR A 57 37.84 -4.91 -8.75
CA THR A 57 37.36 -4.64 -7.38
C THR A 57 35.96 -4.00 -7.36
N SER A 58 35.57 -3.33 -8.45
CA SER A 58 34.29 -2.65 -8.63
C SER A 58 33.07 -3.56 -8.49
N TRP A 59 33.08 -4.80 -9.02
CA TRP A 59 31.89 -5.67 -8.91
C TRP A 59 31.70 -6.17 -7.47
N VAL A 60 32.78 -6.48 -6.75
CA VAL A 60 32.73 -6.89 -5.33
C VAL A 60 32.21 -5.75 -4.46
N VAL A 61 32.69 -4.52 -4.69
CA VAL A 61 32.20 -3.33 -3.99
C VAL A 61 30.71 -3.10 -4.29
N LEU A 62 30.32 -3.18 -5.57
CA LEU A 62 28.95 -2.95 -5.99
C LEU A 62 28.00 -4.00 -5.41
N VAL A 63 28.37 -5.29 -5.42
CA VAL A 63 27.60 -6.36 -4.77
C VAL A 63 27.43 -6.08 -3.29
N THR A 64 28.50 -5.68 -2.59
CA THR A 64 28.43 -5.36 -1.16
C THR A 64 27.46 -4.20 -0.89
N VAL A 65 27.52 -3.14 -1.69
CA VAL A 65 26.60 -1.99 -1.60
C VAL A 65 25.15 -2.40 -1.87
N VAL A 66 24.91 -3.21 -2.91
CA VAL A 66 23.57 -3.68 -3.26
C VAL A 66 23.01 -4.58 -2.16
N VAL A 67 23.80 -5.50 -1.60
CA VAL A 67 23.38 -6.37 -0.49
C VAL A 67 23.01 -5.54 0.75
N LEU A 68 23.80 -4.52 1.09
CA LEU A 68 23.46 -3.59 2.18
C LEU A 68 22.18 -2.82 1.87
N GLY A 69 22.00 -2.36 0.63
CA GLY A 69 20.77 -1.71 0.17
C GLY A 69 19.54 -2.60 0.31
N VAL A 70 19.64 -3.89 -0.07
CA VAL A 70 18.58 -4.88 0.12
C VAL A 70 18.26 -5.07 1.60
N ALA A 71 19.27 -5.17 2.46
CA ALA A 71 19.08 -5.30 3.91
C ALA A 71 18.35 -4.08 4.49
N ILE A 72 18.75 -2.87 4.13
CA ILE A 72 18.09 -1.61 4.54
C ILE A 72 16.64 -1.57 4.04
N SER A 73 16.40 -1.97 2.79
CA SER A 73 15.06 -2.08 2.21
C SER A 73 14.17 -3.04 3.01
N GLY A 74 14.72 -4.19 3.42
CA GLY A 74 14.02 -5.14 4.29
C GLY A 74 13.63 -4.53 5.65
N VAL A 75 14.51 -3.72 6.25
CA VAL A 75 14.20 -3.01 7.51
C VAL A 75 13.09 -1.97 7.31
N LEU A 76 13.15 -1.20 6.22
CA LEU A 76 12.09 -0.24 5.85
C LEU A 76 10.74 -0.95 5.63
N GLN A 77 10.74 -2.11 4.98
CA GLN A 77 9.54 -2.93 4.78
C GLN A 77 8.93 -3.34 6.12
N ILE A 78 9.74 -3.76 7.09
CA ILE A 78 9.26 -4.13 8.44
C ILE A 78 8.60 -2.93 9.12
N PHE A 79 9.19 -1.73 9.04
CA PHE A 79 8.57 -0.53 9.63
C PHE A 79 7.25 -0.16 8.96
N GLN A 80 7.17 -0.28 7.63
CA GLN A 80 5.92 -0.04 6.89
C GLN A 80 4.82 -1.03 7.30
N LEU A 81 5.16 -2.32 7.45
CA LEU A 81 4.22 -3.34 7.90
C LEU A 81 3.69 -3.03 9.32
N ARG A 82 4.58 -2.69 10.25
CA ARG A 82 4.19 -2.31 11.62
C ARG A 82 3.26 -1.09 11.64
N LEU A 83 3.58 -0.06 10.88
CA LEU A 83 2.74 1.15 10.79
C LEU A 83 1.34 0.81 10.26
N THR A 84 1.28 -0.05 9.25
CA THR A 84 0.03 -0.50 8.64
C THR A 84 -0.80 -1.35 9.61
N GLU A 85 -0.19 -2.30 10.31
CA GLU A 85 -0.86 -3.12 11.30
C GLU A 85 -1.46 -2.27 12.42
N ASN A 86 -0.71 -1.28 12.92
CA ASN A 86 -1.20 -0.34 13.92
C ASN A 86 -2.43 0.43 13.43
N LEU A 87 -2.42 0.92 12.19
CA LEU A 87 -3.57 1.60 11.59
C LEU A 87 -4.79 0.65 11.49
N GLN A 88 -4.58 -0.58 11.02
CA GLN A 88 -5.65 -1.58 10.92
C GLN A 88 -6.25 -1.90 12.28
N GLN A 89 -5.41 -2.14 13.29
CA GLN A 89 -5.85 -2.43 14.66
C GLN A 89 -6.67 -1.29 15.25
N LYS A 90 -6.26 -0.04 15.00
CA LYS A 90 -6.94 1.16 15.49
C LYS A 90 -8.32 1.35 14.85
N ILE A 91 -8.42 1.18 13.54
CA ILE A 91 -9.69 1.22 12.80
C ILE A 91 -10.60 0.09 13.29
N PHE A 92 -10.07 -1.13 13.42
CA PHE A 92 -10.82 -2.29 13.91
C PHE A 92 -11.39 -2.04 15.31
N ALA A 93 -10.54 -1.63 16.25
CA ALA A 93 -10.93 -1.42 17.63
C ALA A 93 -12.03 -0.35 17.74
N ARG A 94 -11.88 0.77 17.02
CA ARG A 94 -12.90 1.83 16.98
C ARG A 94 -14.24 1.32 16.48
N ALA A 95 -14.23 0.61 15.35
CA ALA A 95 -15.43 0.03 14.77
C ALA A 95 -16.07 -1.03 15.69
N ALA A 96 -15.26 -1.87 16.34
CA ALA A 96 -15.73 -2.86 17.31
C ALA A 96 -16.39 -2.22 18.53
N PHE A 97 -15.80 -1.17 19.10
CA PHE A 97 -16.40 -0.43 20.21
C PHE A 97 -17.70 0.27 19.79
N GLU A 98 -17.74 0.90 18.63
CA GLU A 98 -18.93 1.56 18.10
C GLU A 98 -20.06 0.55 17.86
N PHE A 99 -19.72 -0.63 17.34
CA PHE A 99 -20.65 -1.73 17.13
C PHE A 99 -21.18 -2.27 18.46
N ALA A 100 -20.30 -2.61 19.40
CA ALA A 100 -20.67 -3.11 20.73
C ALA A 100 -21.54 -2.12 21.51
N TYR A 101 -21.31 -0.82 21.35
CA TYR A 101 -22.10 0.23 22.00
C TYR A 101 -23.48 0.42 21.37
N ARG A 102 -23.59 0.32 20.04
CA ARG A 102 -24.85 0.55 19.31
C ARG A 102 -25.75 -0.67 19.28
N MET A 103 -25.18 -1.86 19.25
CA MET A 103 -25.91 -3.12 19.09
C MET A 103 -27.03 -3.34 20.11
N PRO A 104 -26.81 -3.15 21.43
CA PRO A 104 -27.87 -3.31 22.42
C PRO A 104 -28.98 -2.25 22.33
N ARG A 105 -28.75 -1.16 21.59
CA ARG A 105 -29.65 0.00 21.50
C ARG A 105 -30.54 -0.02 20.27
N ILE A 106 -30.47 -1.09 19.47
CA ILE A 106 -31.33 -1.26 18.31
C ILE A 106 -32.75 -1.54 18.81
N ARG A 107 -33.73 -0.73 18.37
CA ARG A 107 -35.14 -0.93 18.72
C ARG A 107 -35.63 -2.25 18.11
N MET A 108 -36.31 -3.08 18.90
CA MET A 108 -36.88 -4.36 18.43
C MET A 108 -37.84 -4.15 17.25
N GLU A 109 -38.58 -3.05 17.24
CA GLU A 109 -39.43 -2.59 16.13
C GLU A 109 -38.70 -2.52 14.78
N ALA A 110 -37.42 -2.09 14.79
CA ALA A 110 -36.60 -2.00 13.58
C ALA A 110 -36.04 -3.36 13.14
N LEU A 111 -35.91 -4.32 14.07
CA LEU A 111 -35.49 -5.69 13.78
C LEU A 111 -36.59 -6.50 13.08
N TYR A 112 -37.89 -6.19 13.27
CA TYR A 112 -38.96 -6.93 12.59
C TYR A 112 -38.89 -6.88 11.06
N LYS A 113 -38.28 -5.83 10.49
CA LYS A 113 -38.14 -5.67 9.04
C LYS A 113 -36.81 -6.22 8.50
N HIS A 114 -35.90 -6.69 9.36
CA HIS A 114 -34.53 -7.05 8.98
C HIS A 114 -34.09 -8.37 9.61
N TYR A 115 -33.25 -9.12 8.90
CA TYR A 115 -32.70 -10.36 9.44
C TYR A 115 -31.60 -10.04 10.46
N ALA A 116 -31.87 -10.24 11.75
CA ALA A 116 -30.96 -9.88 12.84
C ALA A 116 -29.52 -10.43 12.67
N PRO A 117 -29.31 -11.67 12.19
CA PRO A 117 -27.96 -12.17 11.91
C PRO A 117 -27.21 -11.41 10.80
N GLU A 118 -27.91 -10.80 9.84
CA GLU A 118 -27.28 -9.96 8.81
C GLU A 118 -26.64 -8.71 9.43
N LEU A 119 -27.32 -8.08 10.38
CA LEU A 119 -26.78 -6.93 11.13
C LEU A 119 -25.51 -7.30 11.90
N MET A 120 -25.44 -8.53 12.44
CA MET A 120 -24.21 -9.09 13.00
C MET A 120 -23.13 -9.28 11.94
N ASN A 121 -23.48 -9.88 10.81
CA ASN A 121 -22.51 -10.20 9.78
C ASN A 121 -21.87 -8.95 9.16
N ARG A 122 -22.58 -7.81 9.16
CA ARG A 122 -22.00 -6.51 8.73
C ARG A 122 -20.81 -6.06 9.57
N PHE A 123 -20.60 -6.60 10.78
CA PHE A 123 -19.36 -6.36 11.51
C PHE A 123 -18.14 -6.86 10.72
N PHE A 124 -18.26 -8.01 10.05
CA PHE A 124 -17.16 -8.57 9.25
C PHE A 124 -16.78 -7.69 8.05
N ASP A 125 -17.70 -6.86 7.54
CA ASP A 125 -17.38 -5.89 6.47
C ASP A 125 -16.31 -4.89 6.92
N THR A 126 -16.23 -4.60 8.22
CA THR A 126 -15.17 -3.76 8.80
C THR A 126 -13.78 -4.32 8.51
N ILE A 127 -13.63 -5.65 8.57
CA ILE A 127 -12.36 -6.33 8.30
C ILE A 127 -11.99 -6.19 6.82
N SER A 128 -12.98 -6.29 5.93
CA SER A 128 -12.79 -6.06 4.50
C SER A 128 -12.37 -4.62 4.22
N VAL A 129 -13.03 -3.63 4.87
CA VAL A 129 -12.70 -2.21 4.72
C VAL A 129 -11.30 -1.89 5.23
N GLN A 130 -10.90 -2.38 6.42
CA GLN A 130 -9.57 -2.07 6.97
C GLN A 130 -8.42 -2.68 6.13
N LYS A 131 -8.60 -3.92 5.67
CA LYS A 131 -7.60 -4.62 4.85
C LYS A 131 -7.55 -3.99 3.46
N GLY A 132 -8.70 -3.71 2.87
CA GLY A 132 -8.81 -3.03 1.58
C GLY A 132 -8.15 -1.65 1.60
N LEU A 133 -8.42 -0.85 2.62
CA LEU A 133 -7.78 0.46 2.82
C LEU A 133 -6.26 0.33 2.86
N SER A 134 -5.74 -0.57 3.69
CA SER A 134 -4.29 -0.74 3.85
C SER A 134 -3.62 -1.19 2.55
N LYS A 135 -4.28 -2.09 1.82
CA LYS A 135 -3.84 -2.56 0.51
C LYS A 135 -3.80 -1.42 -0.50
N ILE A 136 -4.81 -0.56 -0.52
CA ILE A 136 -4.83 0.63 -1.39
C ILE A 136 -3.75 1.64 -0.98
N LEU A 137 -3.46 1.79 0.30
CA LEU A 137 -2.43 2.73 0.76
C LEU A 137 -1.01 2.27 0.39
N ILE A 138 -0.74 0.97 0.44
CA ILE A 138 0.58 0.39 0.22
C ILE A 138 0.74 -0.10 -1.22
N ASP A 139 0.01 -1.15 -1.58
CA ASP A 139 0.22 -1.86 -2.84
C ASP A 139 -0.05 -0.94 -4.03
N PHE A 140 -1.14 -0.18 -4.00
CA PHE A 140 -1.45 0.74 -5.11
C PHE A 140 -0.43 1.87 -5.21
N SER A 141 0.01 2.46 -4.09
CA SER A 141 1.05 3.50 -4.12
C SER A 141 2.39 2.96 -4.66
N SER A 142 2.81 1.79 -4.17
CA SER A 142 4.07 1.15 -4.59
C SER A 142 4.01 0.74 -6.06
N ALA A 143 2.92 0.07 -6.48
CA ALA A 143 2.74 -0.39 -7.85
C ALA A 143 2.63 0.79 -8.83
N SER A 144 1.96 1.88 -8.45
CA SER A 144 1.88 3.09 -9.28
C SER A 144 3.27 3.69 -9.52
N LEU A 145 4.08 3.84 -8.47
CA LEU A 145 5.45 4.32 -8.61
C LEU A 145 6.31 3.36 -9.43
N GLN A 146 6.22 2.06 -9.16
CA GLN A 146 6.97 1.05 -9.88
C GLN A 146 6.61 1.01 -11.36
N LEU A 147 5.33 1.16 -11.70
CA LEU A 147 4.86 1.23 -13.08
C LEU A 147 5.36 2.50 -13.76
N VAL A 148 5.19 3.67 -13.14
CA VAL A 148 5.64 4.95 -13.72
C VAL A 148 7.15 4.92 -13.97
N PHE A 149 7.95 4.58 -12.96
CA PHE A 149 9.40 4.52 -13.12
C PHE A 149 9.84 3.38 -14.04
N GLY A 150 9.17 2.23 -14.00
CA GLY A 150 9.45 1.10 -14.87
C GLY A 150 9.26 1.45 -16.34
N LEU A 151 8.15 2.11 -16.68
CA LEU A 151 7.87 2.58 -18.04
C LEU A 151 8.84 3.68 -18.48
N LEU A 152 9.16 4.63 -17.59
CA LEU A 152 10.16 5.66 -17.86
C LEU A 152 11.54 5.04 -18.15
N LEU A 153 11.97 4.10 -17.31
CA LEU A 153 13.25 3.42 -17.47
C LEU A 153 13.28 2.64 -18.79
N LEU A 154 12.22 1.86 -19.07
CA LEU A 154 12.09 1.07 -20.29
C LEU A 154 12.15 1.98 -21.54
N SER A 155 11.51 3.14 -21.48
CA SER A 155 11.53 4.15 -22.53
C SER A 155 12.92 4.70 -22.85
N VAL A 156 13.83 4.75 -21.86
CA VAL A 156 15.24 5.16 -22.07
C VAL A 156 16.04 4.12 -22.85
N TYR A 157 15.70 2.84 -22.76
CA TYR A 157 16.46 1.79 -23.45
C TYR A 157 16.28 1.79 -24.96
N HIS A 158 15.07 2.04 -25.47
CA HIS A 158 14.80 2.03 -26.91
C HIS A 158 13.48 2.74 -27.26
N PRO A 159 13.40 3.52 -28.36
CA PRO A 159 12.17 4.21 -28.78
C PRO A 159 10.95 3.28 -28.96
N PHE A 160 11.17 2.01 -29.35
CA PHE A 160 10.11 1.00 -29.44
C PHE A 160 9.35 0.80 -28.11
N PHE A 161 10.05 0.91 -26.98
CA PHE A 161 9.44 0.75 -25.66
C PHE A 161 8.58 1.94 -25.23
N ILE A 162 8.77 3.11 -25.85
CA ILE A 162 7.88 4.26 -25.66
C ILE A 162 6.49 3.93 -26.23
N LEU A 163 6.44 3.33 -27.43
CA LEU A 163 5.19 2.90 -28.05
C LEU A 163 4.46 1.86 -27.19
N PHE A 164 5.19 0.88 -26.68
CA PHE A 164 4.65 -0.11 -25.75
C PHE A 164 4.11 0.53 -24.45
N SER A 165 4.84 1.49 -23.89
CA SER A 165 4.42 2.22 -22.69
C SER A 165 3.13 3.00 -22.91
N LEU A 166 2.95 3.61 -24.09
CA LEU A 166 1.71 4.30 -24.45
C LEU A 166 0.53 3.33 -24.57
N ILE A 167 0.72 2.16 -25.20
CA ILE A 167 -0.33 1.12 -25.31
C ILE A 167 -0.71 0.56 -23.93
N LEU A 168 0.22 0.48 -22.99
CA LEU A 168 -0.08 -0.04 -21.65
C LEU A 168 -0.89 0.93 -20.79
N VAL A 169 -0.73 2.23 -21.03
CA VAL A 169 -1.37 3.29 -20.23
C VAL A 169 -2.76 3.64 -20.77
N PHE A 170 -3.01 3.45 -22.08
CA PHE A 170 -4.25 3.78 -22.78
C PHE A 170 -5.06 2.53 -23.14
#